data_AF-A0AAX4JWG5-F1
#
_entry.id   AF-A0AAX4JWG5-F1
#
_cell.length_a   1.000
_cell.length_b   1.000
_cell.length_c   1.000
_cell.angle_alpha   90.00
_cell.angle_beta   90.00
_cell.angle_gamma   90.00
#
_symmetry.space_group_name_H-M   'P 1'
#
loop_
_entity.id
_entity.type
_entity.pdbx_description
1 polymer ?
#
loop_
_entity_poly.entity_id
_entity_poly.type
_entity_poly.pdbx_seq_one_letter_code
_entity_poly.pdbx_strand_id
1 'polypeptide(L)'
;MKEYVVALLQGKGNGVEVGIAVHSLMTGHIADTPFFHKTLQHLTLHPPCTVLVPDSSNNHNADVENPGTNLTQEVEEYLELKCDLLSREWWNSESGTTYILDLSLPDEVRASTLMASADKYYALCATSALFKFLENRQGVFYDKETLQIRYTTSEGTMFIDTETAKNLELVKNILTHKTSNTLYGLLNKCCTPMGSRLLRGNILQPSNVRDTIQSRHDAVQGTWKQIWGRLTRVELLLSSEKLKSIRARLEALGHTDLDKLINQATRKVLGPVDVVNTDIRISILLQLEKYIQATKNLLSEVTSNRCRILIEIQKELSNAVLSEIQGKIQGKVYALETHADDTECLSTEMVVTNVKQRNATTSRLYAVKAEFNHLLDVARKTYKENLDDIEQLERDFEGMYAGDQTVDVLNIGTEQHSLQCRLEPVENKFRLTLTNQEVDGKALPSECINVQYKKNNGEIVTELLASVVADIRGLYRSSDAIAKLDVLACFAELASFRPEFSDTIAVKAGRHPILDQTLGSGDCVPNDIYAVQGHASFQLIQGPNMSGKSTFLRQVGLLTVQAMLGCYRLSNDDSLDRNLTK
;
A
#
# COMPACT_ATOMS: atom_id res chain seq x y z
N MET A 1 12.05 0.82 2.85
CA MET A 1 11.70 0.13 4.12
C MET A 1 11.50 -1.34 3.80
N LYS A 2 12.16 -2.24 4.51
CA LYS A 2 11.92 -3.70 4.39
C LYS A 2 10.66 -3.99 5.22
N GLU A 3 9.58 -4.45 4.60
CA GLU A 3 8.23 -4.56 5.23
C GLU A 3 7.67 -6.00 5.22
N TYR A 4 8.45 -6.96 4.71
CA TYR A 4 8.00 -8.33 4.48
C TYR A 4 8.68 -9.30 5.46
N VAL A 5 7.89 -10.10 6.16
CA VAL A 5 8.37 -11.26 6.90
C VAL A 5 8.15 -12.48 6.01
N VAL A 6 9.19 -13.29 5.81
CA VAL A 6 9.13 -14.46 4.92
C VAL A 6 9.50 -15.71 5.71
N ALA A 7 8.67 -16.75 5.65
CA ALA A 7 8.99 -18.07 6.18
C ALA A 7 9.36 -19.02 5.03
N LEU A 8 10.46 -19.75 5.19
CA LEU A 8 10.99 -20.69 4.21
C LEU A 8 11.13 -22.10 4.81
N LEU A 9 10.55 -23.10 4.14
CA LEU A 9 10.71 -24.50 4.48
C LEU A 9 11.17 -25.31 3.26
N GLN A 10 12.31 -25.98 3.38
CA GLN A 10 12.84 -26.85 2.34
C GLN A 10 12.52 -28.33 2.64
N GLY A 11 12.09 -29.05 1.61
CA GLY A 11 11.94 -30.50 1.66
C GLY A 11 13.28 -31.24 1.73
N LYS A 12 13.32 -32.34 2.51
CA LYS A 12 14.52 -33.18 2.69
C LYS A 12 14.60 -34.36 1.71
N GLY A 13 13.66 -34.47 0.76
CA GLY A 13 13.61 -35.56 -0.22
C GLY A 13 14.37 -35.25 -1.52
N ASN A 14 14.35 -36.18 -2.48
CA ASN A 14 14.96 -36.02 -3.80
C ASN A 14 14.33 -34.89 -4.65
N GLY A 15 13.13 -34.43 -4.28
CA GLY A 15 12.50 -33.23 -4.85
C GLY A 15 12.92 -31.98 -4.07
N VAL A 16 13.50 -31.00 -4.76
CA VAL A 16 13.87 -29.69 -4.19
C VAL A 16 12.63 -28.79 -4.08
N GLU A 17 11.65 -29.24 -3.31
CA GLU A 17 10.44 -28.45 -3.04
C GLU A 17 10.70 -27.45 -1.92
N VAL A 18 10.26 -26.21 -2.12
CA VAL A 18 10.43 -25.12 -1.15
C VAL A 18 9.08 -24.44 -0.92
N GLY A 19 8.56 -24.59 0.29
CA GLY A 19 7.40 -23.85 0.75
C GLY A 19 7.81 -22.44 1.17
N ILE A 20 7.08 -21.44 0.69
CA ILE A 20 7.26 -20.04 1.08
C ILE A 20 5.94 -19.52 1.66
N ALA A 21 6.03 -18.66 2.66
CA ALA A 21 4.91 -17.85 3.09
C ALA A 21 5.41 -16.42 3.32
N VAL A 22 4.71 -15.43 2.77
CA VAL A 22 5.13 -14.04 2.79
C VAL A 22 4.05 -13.19 3.46
N HIS A 23 4.39 -12.52 4.55
CA HIS A 23 3.52 -11.54 5.14
C HIS A 23 4.15 -10.18 4.96
N SER A 24 3.56 -9.35 4.10
CA SER A 24 3.79 -7.92 4.23
C SER A 24 3.00 -7.46 5.44
N LEU A 25 3.60 -6.61 6.27
CA LEU A 25 2.89 -5.86 7.30
C LEU A 25 1.70 -5.03 6.74
N MET A 26 1.54 -5.02 5.41
CA MET A 26 0.50 -4.37 4.61
C MET A 26 -0.30 -5.28 3.66
N THR A 27 -0.01 -6.57 3.50
CA THR A 27 -0.72 -7.52 2.61
C THR A 27 -0.29 -8.97 2.90
N GLY A 28 -1.23 -9.88 3.16
CA GLY A 28 -0.92 -11.29 3.37
C GLY A 28 -0.79 -12.05 2.05
N HIS A 29 0.34 -12.69 1.76
CA HIS A 29 0.56 -13.43 0.52
C HIS A 29 1.22 -14.79 0.76
N ILE A 30 0.54 -15.88 0.41
CA ILE A 30 1.17 -17.21 0.45
C ILE A 30 1.61 -17.54 -0.98
N ALA A 31 2.88 -17.85 -1.18
CA ALA A 31 3.39 -18.24 -2.49
C ALA A 31 4.15 -19.53 -2.30
N ASP A 32 3.92 -20.52 -3.13
CA ASP A 32 4.68 -21.76 -3.10
C ASP A 32 5.45 -21.90 -4.40
N THR A 33 6.70 -22.34 -4.31
CA THR A 33 7.55 -22.48 -5.48
C THR A 33 8.26 -23.82 -5.45
N PRO A 34 7.98 -24.72 -6.40
CA PRO A 34 8.64 -26.02 -6.47
C PRO A 34 10.11 -25.93 -6.92
N PHE A 35 10.65 -24.74 -7.17
CA PHE A 35 12.01 -24.54 -7.68
C PHE A 35 12.71 -23.37 -7.01
N PHE A 36 13.94 -23.59 -6.55
CA PHE A 36 14.78 -22.65 -5.82
C PHE A 36 14.98 -21.28 -6.52
N HIS A 37 15.22 -21.27 -7.83
CA HIS A 37 15.41 -20.02 -8.58
C HIS A 37 14.16 -19.13 -8.57
N LYS A 38 12.97 -19.73 -8.50
CA LYS A 38 11.70 -19.00 -8.37
C LYS A 38 11.53 -18.46 -6.94
N THR A 39 12.04 -19.15 -5.92
CA THR A 39 12.11 -18.66 -4.54
C THR A 39 12.92 -17.36 -4.45
N LEU A 40 14.12 -17.32 -5.03
CA LEU A 40 14.95 -16.11 -5.07
C LEU A 40 14.29 -14.95 -5.84
N GLN A 41 13.57 -15.26 -6.93
CA GLN A 41 12.78 -14.27 -7.66
C GLN A 41 11.65 -13.69 -6.77
N HIS A 42 10.94 -14.55 -6.02
CA HIS A 42 9.92 -14.14 -5.06
C HIS A 42 10.49 -13.28 -3.91
N LEU A 43 11.67 -13.62 -3.38
CA LEU A 43 12.37 -12.79 -2.39
C LEU A 43 12.84 -11.45 -2.96
N THR A 44 13.11 -11.37 -4.26
CA THR A 44 13.48 -10.12 -4.94
C THR A 44 12.25 -9.23 -5.20
N LEU A 45 11.10 -9.83 -5.50
CA LEU A 45 9.80 -9.16 -5.58
C LEU A 45 9.41 -8.55 -4.23
N HIS A 46 9.56 -9.34 -3.16
CA HIS A 46 9.18 -9.00 -1.79
C HIS A 46 10.41 -9.02 -0.87
N PRO A 47 11.26 -7.98 -0.89
CA PRO A 47 12.50 -7.97 -0.11
C PRO A 47 12.20 -8.06 1.39
N PRO A 48 12.61 -9.15 2.06
CA PRO A 48 12.26 -9.39 3.46
C PRO A 48 13.01 -8.50 4.43
N CYS A 49 12.36 -8.10 5.53
CA CYS A 49 13.01 -7.60 6.74
C CYS A 49 13.53 -8.73 7.61
N THR A 50 12.85 -9.88 7.60
CA THR A 50 13.19 -11.06 8.39
C THR A 50 12.87 -12.30 7.58
N VAL A 51 13.80 -13.25 7.54
CA VAL A 51 13.61 -14.57 6.93
C VAL A 51 13.59 -15.60 8.05
N LEU A 52 12.51 -16.38 8.12
CA LEU A 52 12.26 -17.38 9.16
C LEU A 52 12.59 -18.76 8.60
N VAL A 53 13.38 -19.53 9.34
CA VAL A 53 13.85 -20.87 8.96
C VAL A 53 13.72 -21.82 10.15
N PRO A 54 13.40 -23.11 9.95
CA PRO A 54 13.36 -24.07 11.05
C PRO A 54 14.74 -24.27 11.69
N ASP A 55 14.78 -24.33 13.02
CA ASP A 55 15.99 -24.67 13.75
C ASP A 55 16.42 -26.12 13.42
N SER A 56 17.69 -26.26 13.04
CA SER A 56 18.31 -27.52 12.65
C SER A 56 19.32 -28.04 13.69
N SER A 57 19.48 -27.34 14.82
CA SER A 57 20.41 -27.69 15.89
C SER A 57 20.05 -28.97 16.66
N ASN A 58 18.80 -29.44 16.60
CA ASN A 58 18.32 -30.60 17.37
C ASN A 58 18.51 -31.97 16.68
N ASN A 59 19.28 -32.04 15.59
CA ASN A 59 19.63 -33.32 14.97
C ASN A 59 20.84 -33.93 15.72
N HIS A 60 20.58 -34.77 16.72
CA HIS A 60 21.60 -35.57 17.43
C HIS A 60 22.34 -36.62 16.55
N ASN A 61 22.12 -36.63 15.23
CA ASN A 61 22.82 -37.50 14.29
C ASN A 61 23.64 -36.64 13.33
N ALA A 62 24.82 -36.22 13.78
CA ALA A 62 25.74 -35.32 13.07
C ALA A 62 26.72 -36.03 12.12
N ASP A 63 26.48 -37.29 11.75
CA ASP A 63 27.44 -38.10 10.96
C ASP A 63 26.96 -38.47 9.54
N VAL A 64 25.97 -37.76 9.01
CA VAL A 64 25.67 -37.83 7.56
C VAL A 64 25.68 -36.40 7.06
N GLU A 65 26.63 -36.09 6.18
CA GLU A 65 26.66 -34.88 5.35
C GLU A 65 25.33 -34.80 4.58
N ASN A 66 24.33 -34.21 5.23
CA ASN A 66 23.02 -33.97 4.64
C ASN A 66 23.12 -32.67 3.83
N PRO A 67 22.78 -32.67 2.54
CA PRO A 67 22.81 -31.49 1.67
C PRO A 67 21.65 -30.50 1.97
N GLY A 68 21.26 -30.37 3.24
CA GLY A 68 20.18 -29.51 3.72
C GLY A 68 20.62 -28.11 4.17
N THR A 69 21.85 -27.68 3.84
CA THR A 69 22.44 -26.41 4.30
C THR A 69 22.62 -25.35 3.21
N ASN A 70 22.35 -25.66 1.94
CA ASN A 70 22.60 -24.71 0.85
C ASN A 70 21.58 -23.56 0.81
N LEU A 71 20.27 -23.82 1.01
CA LEU A 71 19.26 -22.79 0.83
C LEU A 71 19.40 -21.63 1.82
N THR A 72 19.71 -21.94 3.08
CA THR A 72 19.86 -20.89 4.11
C THR A 72 21.10 -20.05 3.86
N GLN A 73 22.24 -20.67 3.55
CA GLN A 73 23.49 -19.97 3.26
C GLN A 73 23.38 -19.13 1.98
N GLU A 74 22.80 -19.69 0.92
CA GLU A 74 22.59 -18.97 -0.34
C GLU A 74 21.60 -17.81 -0.19
N VAL A 75 20.55 -17.96 0.63
CA VAL A 75 19.61 -16.86 0.92
C VAL A 75 20.27 -15.77 1.78
N GLU A 76 21.08 -16.15 2.78
CA GLU A 76 21.83 -15.20 3.62
C GLU A 76 22.87 -14.42 2.81
N GLU A 77 23.60 -15.10 1.92
CA GLU A 77 24.57 -14.49 1.01
C GLU A 77 23.87 -13.59 -0.02
N TYR A 78 22.77 -14.06 -0.61
CA TYR A 78 22.04 -13.32 -1.64
C TYR A 78 21.33 -12.07 -1.10
N LEU A 79 20.78 -12.14 0.12
CA LEU A 79 20.02 -11.04 0.74
C LEU A 79 20.83 -10.15 1.69
N GLU A 80 22.08 -10.54 1.98
CA GLU A 80 22.93 -9.93 3.02
C GLU A 80 22.16 -9.79 4.35
N LEU A 81 21.39 -10.82 4.70
CA LEU A 81 20.48 -10.81 5.84
C LEU A 81 20.51 -12.14 6.59
N LYS A 82 20.78 -12.08 7.89
CA LYS A 82 20.79 -13.26 8.77
C LYS A 82 19.38 -13.83 8.94
N CYS A 83 19.25 -15.15 8.80
CA CYS A 83 17.98 -15.85 9.01
C CYS A 83 17.67 -16.03 10.51
N ASP A 84 16.39 -15.84 10.86
CA ASP A 84 15.85 -16.07 12.20
C ASP A 84 15.40 -17.53 12.34
N LEU A 85 15.93 -18.20 13.36
CA LEU A 85 15.62 -19.60 13.64
C LEU A 85 14.36 -19.73 14.51
N LEU A 86 13.45 -20.62 14.10
CA LEU A 86 12.19 -20.94 14.78
C LEU A 86 12.11 -22.42 15.19
N SER A 87 11.44 -22.70 16.31
CA SER A 87 11.17 -24.07 16.75
C SER A 87 10.40 -24.86 15.69
N ARG A 88 10.77 -26.13 15.48
CA ARG A 88 10.10 -27.03 14.52
C ARG A 88 8.62 -27.26 14.82
N GLU A 89 8.21 -27.11 16.08
CA GLU A 89 6.81 -27.23 16.51
C GLU A 89 5.91 -26.17 15.85
N TRP A 90 6.49 -25.07 15.37
CA TRP A 90 5.74 -24.00 14.71
C TRP A 90 5.43 -24.31 13.24
N TRP A 91 6.08 -25.32 12.66
CA TRP A 91 5.96 -25.70 11.24
C TRP A 91 5.02 -26.91 11.10
N ASN A 92 3.70 -26.66 11.10
CA ASN A 92 2.67 -27.69 11.01
C ASN A 92 1.66 -27.37 9.89
N SER A 93 1.38 -28.34 9.01
CA SER A 93 0.49 -28.17 7.85
C SER A 93 -0.99 -28.03 8.24
N GLU A 94 -1.45 -28.76 9.26
CA GLU A 94 -2.82 -28.69 9.76
C GLU A 94 -3.09 -27.33 10.41
N SER A 95 -2.14 -26.87 11.24
CA SER A 95 -2.20 -25.51 11.81
C SER A 95 -2.21 -24.45 10.70
N GLY A 96 -1.39 -24.61 9.66
CA GLY A 96 -1.34 -23.70 8.53
C GLY A 96 -2.67 -23.61 7.78
N THR A 97 -3.30 -24.76 7.54
CA THR A 97 -4.64 -24.84 6.90
C THR A 97 -5.70 -24.16 7.77
N THR A 98 -5.63 -24.36 9.10
CA THR A 98 -6.53 -23.73 10.07
C THR A 98 -6.38 -22.21 10.06
N TYR A 99 -5.15 -21.68 10.04
CA TYR A 99 -4.91 -20.24 9.91
C TYR A 99 -5.48 -19.66 8.61
N ILE A 100 -5.35 -20.38 7.48
CA ILE A 100 -5.95 -19.94 6.21
C ILE A 100 -7.48 -19.90 6.32
N LEU A 101 -8.09 -20.93 6.91
CA LEU A 101 -9.54 -21.00 7.09
C LEU A 101 -10.08 -19.90 8.00
N ASP A 102 -9.43 -19.69 9.15
CA ASP A 102 -9.90 -18.77 10.19
C ASP A 102 -9.63 -17.29 9.85
N LEU A 103 -8.49 -16.98 9.24
CA LEU A 103 -8.09 -15.60 8.98
C LEU A 103 -8.52 -15.10 7.58
N SER A 104 -8.69 -15.99 6.60
CA SER A 104 -9.04 -15.57 5.24
C SER A 104 -10.49 -15.15 5.11
N LEU A 105 -10.73 -14.06 4.36
CA LEU A 105 -12.06 -13.59 3.98
C LEU A 105 -12.91 -14.71 3.32
N PRO A 106 -14.22 -14.80 3.60
CA PRO A 106 -15.11 -15.80 3.02
C PRO A 106 -15.48 -15.44 1.57
N ASP A 107 -14.55 -15.62 0.65
CA ASP A 107 -14.74 -15.34 -0.77
C ASP A 107 -14.28 -16.48 -1.69
N GLU A 108 -14.45 -16.27 -3.00
CA GLU A 108 -13.96 -17.17 -4.05
C GLU A 108 -12.43 -17.36 -3.96
N VAL A 109 -11.70 -16.33 -3.48
CA VAL A 109 -10.25 -16.40 -3.31
C VAL A 109 -9.90 -17.40 -2.22
N ARG A 110 -10.59 -17.41 -1.06
CA ARG A 110 -10.38 -18.43 -0.01
C ARG A 110 -10.59 -19.83 -0.54
N ALA A 111 -11.68 -20.08 -1.26
CA ALA A 111 -11.95 -21.38 -1.86
C ALA A 111 -10.82 -21.79 -2.83
N SER A 112 -10.39 -20.86 -3.70
CA SER A 112 -9.30 -21.11 -4.65
C SER A 112 -7.96 -21.37 -3.96
N THR A 113 -7.64 -20.60 -2.91
CA THR A 113 -6.43 -20.75 -2.10
C THR A 113 -6.40 -22.11 -1.42
N LEU A 114 -7.50 -22.53 -0.78
CA LEU A 114 -7.59 -23.83 -0.10
C LEU A 114 -7.48 -25.00 -1.08
N MET A 115 -8.14 -24.91 -2.23
CA MET A 115 -8.02 -25.95 -3.27
C MET A 115 -6.59 -26.03 -3.81
N ALA A 116 -5.94 -24.89 -4.05
CA ALA A 116 -4.59 -24.86 -4.60
C ALA A 116 -3.51 -25.25 -3.59
N SER A 117 -3.72 -24.98 -2.30
CA SER A 117 -2.75 -25.25 -1.23
C SER A 117 -2.94 -26.61 -0.55
N ALA A 118 -4.06 -27.32 -0.78
CA ALA A 118 -4.39 -28.57 -0.10
C ALA A 118 -3.27 -29.63 -0.14
N ASP A 119 -2.64 -29.80 -1.30
CA ASP A 119 -1.56 -30.78 -1.50
C ASP A 119 -0.16 -30.21 -1.22
N LYS A 120 -0.06 -28.96 -0.73
CA LYS A 120 1.20 -28.21 -0.60
C LYS A 120 1.69 -28.17 0.84
N TYR A 121 2.18 -29.32 1.32
CA TYR A 121 2.64 -29.51 2.70
C TYR A 121 3.63 -28.42 3.18
N TYR A 122 4.66 -28.13 2.39
CA TYR A 122 5.71 -27.18 2.80
C TYR A 122 5.21 -25.74 2.89
N ALA A 123 4.34 -25.31 1.97
CA ALA A 123 3.75 -23.98 1.99
C ALA A 123 2.80 -23.78 3.19
N LEU A 124 2.01 -24.80 3.53
CA LEU A 124 1.14 -24.79 4.70
C LEU A 124 1.96 -24.72 6.01
N CYS A 125 3.04 -25.49 6.11
CA CYS A 125 3.95 -25.42 7.26
C CYS A 125 4.61 -24.05 7.39
N ALA A 126 5.07 -23.45 6.28
CA ALA A 126 5.62 -22.10 6.28
C ALA A 126 4.58 -21.05 6.73
N THR A 127 3.33 -21.22 6.30
CA THR A 127 2.21 -20.36 6.72
C THR A 127 1.97 -20.43 8.22
N SER A 128 1.96 -21.65 8.80
CA SER A 128 1.85 -21.83 10.26
C SER A 128 2.98 -21.13 11.01
N ALA A 129 4.22 -21.33 10.58
CA ALA A 129 5.38 -20.74 11.25
C ALA A 129 5.36 -19.21 11.20
N LEU A 130 4.92 -18.65 10.06
CA LEU A 130 4.76 -17.22 9.86
C LEU A 130 3.76 -16.60 10.84
N PHE A 131 2.54 -17.15 10.94
CA PHE A 131 1.52 -16.60 11.84
C PHE A 131 1.89 -16.81 13.32
N LYS A 132 2.45 -17.96 13.69
CA LYS A 132 2.96 -18.18 15.07
C LYS A 132 4.07 -17.20 15.44
N PHE A 133 4.94 -16.83 14.49
CA PHE A 133 5.95 -15.79 14.71
C PHE A 133 5.33 -14.41 14.92
N LEU A 134 4.33 -14.05 14.10
CA LEU A 134 3.63 -12.77 14.22
C LEU A 134 2.92 -12.66 15.59
N GLU A 135 2.24 -13.72 16.03
CA GLU A 135 1.53 -13.76 17.31
C GLU A 135 2.49 -13.73 18.51
N ASN A 136 3.48 -14.64 18.53
CA ASN A 136 4.31 -14.86 19.73
C ASN A 136 5.48 -13.89 19.87
N ARG A 137 6.11 -13.49 18.75
CA ARG A 137 7.29 -12.59 18.80
C ARG A 137 6.96 -11.14 18.50
N GLN A 138 6.04 -10.88 17.56
CA GLN A 138 5.68 -9.52 17.18
C GLN A 138 4.44 -8.99 17.93
N GLY A 139 3.68 -9.86 18.62
CA GLY A 139 2.45 -9.48 19.30
C GLY A 139 1.36 -8.98 18.35
N VAL A 140 1.41 -9.40 17.08
CA VAL A 140 0.45 -9.00 16.05
C VAL A 140 -0.61 -10.09 15.91
N PHE A 141 -1.86 -9.71 16.16
CA PHE A 141 -3.02 -10.59 16.07
C PHE A 141 -4.01 -10.04 15.05
N TYR A 142 -4.63 -10.94 14.30
CA TYR A 142 -5.66 -10.61 13.33
C TYR A 142 -7.00 -11.16 13.78
N ASP A 143 -8.07 -10.41 13.55
CA ASP A 143 -9.42 -10.93 13.75
C ASP A 143 -9.78 -11.92 12.64
N LYS A 144 -10.76 -12.78 12.93
CA LYS A 144 -11.22 -13.81 11.99
C LYS A 144 -11.74 -13.17 10.70
N GLU A 145 -11.50 -13.84 9.59
CA GLU A 145 -12.02 -13.46 8.27
C GLU A 145 -11.63 -12.03 7.81
N THR A 146 -10.47 -11.52 8.23
CA THR A 146 -10.03 -10.15 7.89
C THR A 146 -8.99 -10.07 6.79
N LEU A 147 -8.21 -11.12 6.58
CA LEU A 147 -7.07 -11.10 5.67
C LEU A 147 -7.45 -11.62 4.29
N GLN A 148 -6.88 -11.00 3.26
CA GLN A 148 -6.93 -11.56 1.91
C GLN A 148 -5.72 -12.46 1.68
N ILE A 149 -5.88 -13.77 1.91
CA ILE A 149 -4.82 -14.76 1.73
C ILE A 149 -4.94 -15.39 0.33
N ARG A 150 -3.93 -15.17 -0.51
CA ARG A 150 -3.87 -15.71 -1.87
C ARG A 150 -2.72 -16.70 -2.00
N TYR A 151 -2.99 -17.87 -2.58
CA TYR A 151 -1.95 -18.76 -3.11
C TYR A 151 -1.57 -18.32 -4.53
N THR A 152 -0.29 -18.02 -4.76
CA THR A 152 0.19 -17.58 -6.09
C THR A 152 1.11 -18.62 -6.70
N THR A 153 0.71 -19.16 -7.85
CA THR A 153 1.56 -19.98 -8.71
C THR A 153 2.43 -19.11 -9.61
N SER A 154 3.61 -19.60 -9.97
CA SER A 154 4.49 -18.97 -10.96
C SER A 154 4.09 -19.25 -12.42
N GLU A 155 2.93 -19.89 -12.66
CA GLU A 155 2.38 -20.14 -13.99
C GLU A 155 1.71 -18.86 -14.53
N GLY A 156 1.66 -18.71 -15.86
CA GLY A 156 1.04 -17.53 -16.49
C GLY A 156 1.92 -16.27 -16.52
N THR A 157 3.18 -16.35 -16.08
CA THR A 157 4.16 -15.27 -16.12
C THR A 157 5.46 -15.68 -16.80
N MET A 158 6.15 -14.71 -17.40
CA MET A 158 7.49 -14.87 -17.95
C MET A 158 8.49 -15.04 -16.81
N PHE A 159 9.26 -16.13 -16.87
CA PHE A 159 10.36 -16.34 -15.94
C PHE A 159 11.52 -15.41 -16.31
N ILE A 160 11.92 -14.57 -15.35
CA ILE A 160 13.10 -13.73 -15.44
C ILE A 160 13.91 -14.08 -14.20
N ASP A 161 15.07 -14.71 -14.41
CA ASP A 161 15.97 -15.00 -13.30
C ASP A 161 16.51 -13.69 -12.71
N THR A 162 16.96 -13.80 -11.47
CA THR A 162 17.29 -12.63 -10.68
C THR A 162 18.51 -11.88 -11.21
N GLU A 163 19.46 -12.59 -11.81
CA GLU A 163 20.66 -12.00 -12.39
C GLU A 163 20.33 -11.28 -13.70
N THR A 164 19.47 -11.85 -14.55
CA THR A 164 18.91 -11.15 -15.71
C THR A 164 18.14 -9.89 -15.29
N ALA A 165 17.31 -9.95 -14.24
CA ALA A 165 16.58 -8.78 -13.75
C ALA A 165 17.50 -7.65 -13.27
N LYS A 166 18.63 -7.99 -12.62
CA LYS A 166 19.69 -7.05 -12.23
C LYS A 166 20.41 -6.48 -13.46
N ASN A 167 20.82 -7.34 -14.39
CA ASN A 167 21.57 -6.96 -15.60
C ASN A 167 20.77 -6.09 -16.56
N LEU A 168 19.46 -6.29 -16.63
CA LEU A 168 18.53 -5.43 -17.38
C LEU A 168 18.15 -4.16 -16.60
N GLU A 169 18.57 -4.01 -15.34
CA GLU A 169 18.19 -2.90 -14.46
C GLU A 169 16.67 -2.69 -14.43
N LEU A 170 15.91 -3.77 -14.29
CA LEU A 170 14.45 -3.71 -14.36
C LEU A 170 13.86 -2.82 -13.26
N VAL A 171 14.45 -2.85 -12.07
CA VAL A 171 13.92 -2.16 -10.88
C VAL A 171 14.97 -1.42 -10.06
N LYS A 172 16.19 -1.95 -9.98
CA LYS A 172 17.31 -1.32 -9.29
C LYS A 172 18.47 -1.16 -10.27
N ASN A 173 19.07 0.02 -10.27
CA ASN A 173 20.27 0.30 -11.04
C ASN A 173 21.48 -0.35 -10.34
N ILE A 174 22.41 -0.91 -11.12
CA ILE A 174 23.54 -1.69 -10.59
C ILE A 174 24.53 -0.80 -9.83
N LEU A 175 24.77 0.42 -10.31
CA LEU A 175 25.79 1.32 -9.77
C LEU A 175 25.29 2.16 -8.60
N THR A 176 24.08 2.70 -8.74
CA THR A 176 23.53 3.67 -7.77
C THR A 176 22.65 3.02 -6.71
N HIS A 177 22.22 1.77 -6.93
CA HIS A 177 21.19 1.06 -6.16
C HIS A 177 19.86 1.81 -6.04
N LYS A 178 19.67 2.87 -6.84
CA LYS A 178 18.42 3.65 -6.90
C LYS A 178 17.49 3.08 -7.95
N THR A 179 16.22 3.48 -7.86
CA THR A 179 15.20 3.21 -8.88
C THR A 179 15.27 4.20 -10.06
N SER A 180 16.04 5.28 -9.94
CA SER A 180 16.31 6.21 -11.04
C SER A 180 17.12 5.49 -12.13
N ASN A 181 16.83 5.80 -13.40
CA ASN A 181 17.49 5.20 -14.57
C ASN A 181 17.34 3.66 -14.61
N THR A 182 16.14 3.16 -14.29
CA THR A 182 15.75 1.75 -14.41
C THR A 182 14.50 1.65 -15.27
N LEU A 183 14.15 0.44 -15.74
CA LEU A 183 12.89 0.26 -16.48
C LEU A 183 11.68 0.68 -15.63
N TYR A 184 11.66 0.30 -14.34
CA TYR A 184 10.64 0.73 -13.39
C TYR A 184 10.62 2.26 -13.22
N GLY A 185 11.77 2.91 -13.08
CA GLY A 185 11.83 4.38 -12.95
C GLY A 185 11.35 5.12 -14.20
N LEU A 186 11.60 4.57 -15.39
CA LEU A 186 11.11 5.08 -16.66
C LEU A 186 9.58 4.92 -16.77
N LEU A 187 9.08 3.72 -16.47
CA LEU A 187 7.67 3.38 -16.66
C LEU A 187 6.78 3.89 -15.53
N ASN A 188 7.28 4.08 -14.32
CA ASN A 188 6.44 4.42 -13.17
C ASN A 188 6.01 5.90 -13.19
N LYS A 189 4.79 6.11 -13.70
CA LYS A 189 4.00 7.34 -13.62
C LYS A 189 2.69 7.14 -12.84
N CYS A 190 2.62 6.08 -12.03
CA CYS A 190 1.45 5.79 -11.20
C CYS A 190 1.27 6.89 -10.15
N CYS A 191 0.02 7.28 -9.91
CA CYS A 191 -0.34 8.30 -8.93
C CYS A 191 -0.51 7.72 -7.52
N THR A 192 -0.72 6.40 -7.41
CA THR A 192 -1.03 5.72 -6.16
C THR A 192 0.09 4.75 -5.71
N PRO A 193 0.29 4.54 -4.40
CA PRO A 193 1.23 3.55 -3.88
C PRO A 193 0.90 2.12 -4.34
N MET A 194 -0.38 1.77 -4.38
CA MET A 194 -0.88 0.45 -4.82
C MET A 194 -0.63 0.21 -6.31
N GLY A 195 -0.85 1.21 -7.17
CA GLY A 195 -0.51 1.15 -8.60
C GLY A 195 1.00 0.99 -8.82
N SER A 196 1.83 1.75 -8.11
CA SER A 196 3.29 1.62 -8.15
C SER A 196 3.77 0.21 -7.74
N ARG A 197 3.18 -0.35 -6.68
CA ARG A 197 3.47 -1.73 -6.21
C ARG A 197 3.08 -2.77 -7.26
N LEU A 198 1.89 -2.63 -7.86
CA LEU A 198 1.41 -3.51 -8.93
C LEU A 198 2.29 -3.44 -10.18
N LEU A 199 2.70 -2.23 -10.60
CA LEU A 199 3.60 -2.04 -11.74
C LEU A 199 4.96 -2.73 -11.51
N ARG A 200 5.53 -2.56 -10.32
CA ARG A 200 6.79 -3.21 -9.95
C ARG A 200 6.68 -4.74 -10.05
N GLY A 201 5.58 -5.31 -9.55
CA GLY A 201 5.30 -6.75 -9.65
C GLY A 201 5.18 -7.20 -11.12
N ASN A 202 4.40 -6.46 -11.92
CA ASN A 202 4.22 -6.76 -13.35
C ASN A 202 5.56 -6.73 -14.12
N ILE A 203 6.50 -5.83 -13.80
CA ILE A 203 7.81 -5.73 -14.49
C ILE A 203 8.70 -6.95 -14.19
N LEU A 204 8.68 -7.42 -12.95
CA LEU A 204 9.50 -8.55 -12.51
C LEU A 204 8.86 -9.91 -12.85
N GLN A 205 7.54 -9.93 -13.08
CA GLN A 205 6.77 -11.09 -13.55
C GLN A 205 5.77 -10.67 -14.65
N PRO A 206 6.26 -10.37 -15.88
CA PRO A 206 5.36 -10.03 -16.99
C PRO A 206 4.42 -11.18 -17.30
N SER A 207 3.19 -10.90 -17.73
CA SER A 207 2.27 -11.98 -18.10
C SER A 207 2.74 -12.64 -19.40
N ASN A 208 2.58 -13.97 -19.50
CA ASN A 208 2.74 -14.70 -20.77
C ASN A 208 1.39 -15.12 -21.37
N VAL A 209 0.27 -14.70 -20.75
CA VAL A 209 -1.09 -15.02 -21.20
C VAL A 209 -1.55 -13.97 -22.20
N ARG A 210 -1.70 -14.38 -23.46
CA ARG A 210 -2.05 -13.49 -24.58
C ARG A 210 -3.30 -12.66 -24.31
N ASP A 211 -4.36 -13.27 -23.76
CA ASP A 211 -5.63 -12.59 -23.48
C ASP A 211 -5.48 -11.47 -22.44
N THR A 212 -4.63 -11.67 -21.43
CA THR A 212 -4.33 -10.67 -20.39
C THR A 212 -3.59 -9.49 -21.00
N ILE A 213 -2.58 -9.75 -21.83
CA ILE A 213 -1.78 -8.72 -22.49
C ILE A 213 -2.66 -7.92 -23.47
N GLN A 214 -3.44 -8.61 -24.29
CA GLN A 214 -4.35 -8.01 -25.26
C GLN A 214 -5.41 -7.14 -24.59
N SER A 215 -5.98 -7.59 -23.46
CA SER A 215 -6.95 -6.82 -22.69
C SER A 215 -6.37 -5.51 -22.14
N ARG A 216 -5.09 -5.51 -21.75
CA ARG A 216 -4.38 -4.28 -21.34
C ARG A 216 -4.15 -3.35 -22.52
N HIS A 217 -3.73 -3.88 -23.67
CA HIS A 217 -3.57 -3.09 -24.89
C HIS A 217 -4.88 -2.45 -25.36
N ASP A 218 -5.98 -3.21 -25.31
CA ASP A 218 -7.31 -2.70 -25.68
C ASP A 218 -7.78 -1.58 -24.76
N ALA A 219 -7.40 -1.61 -23.48
CA ALA A 219 -7.65 -0.49 -22.57
C ALA A 219 -6.77 0.73 -22.92
N VAL A 220 -5.47 0.52 -23.10
CA VAL A 220 -4.48 1.59 -23.34
C VAL A 220 -4.71 2.33 -24.65
N GLN A 221 -4.98 1.63 -25.76
CA GLN A 221 -5.06 2.25 -27.09
C GLN A 221 -6.47 2.34 -27.66
N GLY A 222 -7.44 1.63 -27.08
CA GLY A 222 -8.71 1.35 -27.75
C GLY A 222 -8.55 0.38 -28.92
N THR A 223 -9.66 -0.22 -29.35
CA THR A 223 -9.69 -1.13 -30.51
C THR A 223 -9.83 -0.35 -31.82
N TRP A 224 -9.04 -0.68 -32.84
CA TRP A 224 -9.37 -0.30 -34.22
C TRP A 224 -10.56 -1.15 -34.68
N LYS A 225 -11.69 -0.52 -35.05
CA LYS A 225 -12.79 -1.22 -35.72
C LYS A 225 -12.93 -0.69 -37.14
N GLN A 226 -12.91 -1.62 -38.10
CA GLN A 226 -13.23 -1.33 -39.48
C GLN A 226 -14.76 -1.25 -39.60
N ILE A 227 -15.29 -0.04 -39.79
CA ILE A 227 -16.73 0.20 -39.97
C ILE A 227 -16.88 0.76 -41.38
N TRP A 228 -17.60 0.04 -42.25
CA TRP A 228 -17.85 0.43 -43.65
C TRP A 228 -16.58 0.77 -44.46
N GLY A 229 -15.53 -0.05 -44.35
CA GLY A 229 -14.27 0.17 -45.09
C GLY A 229 -13.38 1.30 -44.56
N ARG A 230 -13.82 2.05 -43.53
CA ARG A 230 -13.02 3.08 -42.86
C ARG A 230 -12.52 2.56 -41.51
N LEU A 231 -11.19 2.59 -41.32
CA LEU A 231 -10.56 2.26 -40.05
C LEU A 231 -10.91 3.36 -39.04
N THR A 232 -11.82 3.07 -38.11
CA THR A 232 -12.28 4.04 -37.11
C THR A 232 -11.68 3.65 -35.76
N ARG A 233 -10.90 4.55 -35.15
CA ARG A 233 -10.36 4.36 -33.80
C ARG A 233 -11.51 4.43 -32.81
N VAL A 234 -11.72 3.38 -32.01
CA VAL A 234 -12.62 3.41 -30.86
C VAL A 234 -11.76 3.72 -29.63
N GLU A 235 -11.45 5.00 -29.45
CA GLU A 235 -10.66 5.51 -28.31
C GLU A 235 -11.51 5.53 -27.04
N LEU A 236 -11.03 4.87 -25.98
CA LEU A 236 -11.80 4.72 -24.73
C LEU A 236 -11.14 5.35 -23.50
N LEU A 237 -9.80 5.42 -23.47
CA LEU A 237 -9.04 6.09 -22.41
C LEU A 237 -8.29 7.36 -22.88
N LEU A 238 -8.47 7.80 -24.13
CA LEU A 238 -7.57 8.76 -24.79
C LEU A 238 -8.24 10.02 -25.38
N SER A 239 -9.35 10.53 -24.83
CA SER A 239 -9.41 12.00 -24.85
C SER A 239 -8.36 12.46 -23.86
N SER A 240 -7.39 13.28 -24.30
CA SER A 240 -6.31 13.76 -23.41
C SER A 240 -6.88 14.37 -22.12
N GLU A 241 -8.09 14.93 -22.21
CA GLU A 241 -8.87 15.47 -21.11
C GLU A 241 -9.38 14.39 -20.14
N LYS A 242 -9.90 13.25 -20.62
CA LYS A 242 -10.37 12.16 -19.75
C LYS A 242 -9.23 11.45 -19.04
N LEU A 243 -8.09 11.24 -19.72
CA LEU A 243 -6.89 10.71 -19.08
C LEU A 243 -6.37 11.66 -17.99
N LYS A 244 -6.28 12.96 -18.28
CA LYS A 244 -5.91 13.99 -17.29
C LYS A 244 -6.88 14.03 -16.11
N SER A 245 -8.19 13.94 -16.38
CA SER A 245 -9.26 13.90 -15.38
C SER A 245 -9.16 12.68 -14.45
N ILE A 246 -8.94 11.49 -15.01
CA ILE A 246 -8.75 10.24 -14.24
C ILE A 246 -7.49 10.34 -13.39
N ARG A 247 -6.38 10.82 -13.96
CA ARG A 247 -5.11 10.98 -13.22
C ARG A 247 -5.22 11.99 -12.09
N ALA A 248 -5.84 13.15 -12.32
CA ALA A 248 -6.06 14.13 -11.25
C ALA A 248 -6.84 13.55 -10.07
N ARG A 249 -7.81 12.66 -10.34
CA ARG A 249 -8.54 11.92 -9.29
C ARG A 249 -7.72 10.82 -8.63
N LEU A 250 -6.86 10.14 -9.38
CA LEU A 250 -5.91 9.17 -8.80
C LEU A 250 -4.83 9.87 -7.95
N GLU A 251 -4.40 11.08 -8.32
CA GLU A 251 -3.48 11.91 -7.53
C GLU A 251 -4.09 12.32 -6.20
N ALA A 252 -5.39 12.64 -6.17
CA ALA A 252 -6.11 12.88 -4.91
C ALA A 252 -6.09 11.65 -3.97
N LEU A 253 -5.96 10.43 -4.51
CA LEU A 253 -5.81 9.19 -3.76
C LEU A 253 -4.35 8.84 -3.43
N GLY A 254 -3.37 9.55 -4.01
CA GLY A 254 -1.95 9.23 -3.89
C GLY A 254 -1.39 9.33 -2.47
N HIS A 255 -1.99 10.17 -1.62
CA HIS A 255 -1.61 10.32 -0.21
C HIS A 255 -2.16 9.21 0.70
N THR A 256 -3.10 8.40 0.21
CA THR A 256 -3.78 7.37 1.00
C THR A 256 -3.37 5.99 0.49
N ASP A 257 -2.63 5.23 1.29
CA ASP A 257 -2.30 3.83 0.99
C ASP A 257 -3.35 2.92 1.63
N LEU A 258 -4.39 2.55 0.86
CA LEU A 258 -5.54 1.81 1.38
C LEU A 258 -5.13 0.47 2.00
N ASP A 259 -4.18 -0.24 1.41
CA ASP A 259 -3.70 -1.52 1.97
C ASP A 259 -3.07 -1.30 3.36
N LYS A 260 -2.33 -0.19 3.58
CA LYS A 260 -1.84 0.15 4.93
C LYS A 260 -2.98 0.37 5.90
N LEU A 261 -4.00 1.10 5.48
CA LEU A 261 -5.16 1.41 6.33
C LEU A 261 -5.97 0.18 6.69
N ILE A 262 -6.19 -0.70 5.73
CA ILE A 262 -6.82 -2.00 5.95
C ILE A 262 -6.04 -2.81 6.99
N ASN A 263 -4.71 -2.87 6.87
CA ASN A 263 -3.89 -3.61 7.85
C ASN A 263 -3.89 -2.95 9.23
N GLN A 264 -3.91 -1.63 9.31
CA GLN A 264 -4.04 -0.94 10.59
C GLN A 264 -5.43 -1.14 11.22
N ALA A 265 -6.48 -1.23 10.40
CA ALA A 265 -7.85 -1.47 10.87
C ALA A 265 -8.08 -2.91 11.36
N THR A 266 -7.44 -3.90 10.73
CA THR A 266 -7.63 -5.34 11.02
C THR A 266 -6.78 -5.87 12.16
N ARG A 267 -5.75 -5.11 12.58
CA ARG A 267 -4.91 -5.50 13.71
C ARG A 267 -5.70 -5.40 15.01
N LYS A 268 -5.72 -6.53 15.72
CA LYS A 268 -6.28 -6.59 17.07
C LYS A 268 -5.31 -5.92 18.04
N VAL A 269 -5.77 -4.83 18.66
CA VAL A 269 -5.02 -4.17 19.74
C VAL A 269 -5.28 -4.93 21.04
N LEU A 270 -4.24 -5.54 21.60
CA LEU A 270 -4.28 -6.15 22.92
C LEU A 270 -4.03 -5.06 23.98
N GLY A 271 -4.99 -4.85 24.88
CA GLY A 271 -4.89 -3.87 25.97
C GLY A 271 -6.18 -3.07 26.18
N PRO A 272 -6.28 -2.29 27.28
CA PRO A 272 -7.40 -1.39 27.49
C PRO A 272 -7.49 -0.32 26.39
N VAL A 273 -8.69 0.18 26.14
CA VAL A 273 -8.94 1.25 25.17
C VAL A 273 -8.20 2.51 25.64
N ASP A 274 -7.03 2.75 25.04
CA ASP A 274 -6.22 3.93 25.30
C ASP A 274 -6.64 5.09 24.38
N VAL A 275 -6.47 6.32 24.87
CA VAL A 275 -6.82 7.57 24.18
C VAL A 275 -6.07 7.67 22.86
N VAL A 276 -4.78 7.33 22.88
CA VAL A 276 -3.90 7.35 21.70
C VAL A 276 -4.39 6.37 20.63
N ASN A 277 -4.83 5.18 21.03
CA ASN A 277 -5.37 4.17 20.12
C ASN A 277 -6.70 4.63 19.50
N THR A 278 -7.51 5.36 20.26
CA THR A 278 -8.79 5.92 19.78
C THR A 278 -8.55 6.97 18.69
N ASP A 279 -7.58 7.87 18.89
CA ASP A 279 -7.23 8.89 17.89
C ASP A 279 -6.72 8.28 16.58
N ILE A 280 -5.92 7.22 16.65
CA ILE A 280 -5.45 6.48 15.47
C ILE A 280 -6.65 5.88 14.72
N ARG A 281 -7.61 5.27 15.43
CA ARG A 281 -8.82 4.67 14.83
C ARG A 281 -9.72 5.71 14.18
N ILE A 282 -9.93 6.86 14.80
CA ILE A 282 -10.67 7.99 14.21
C ILE A 282 -9.99 8.44 12.92
N SER A 283 -8.65 8.61 12.95
CA SER A 283 -7.87 8.97 11.76
C SER A 283 -8.05 7.96 10.63
N ILE A 284 -8.04 6.65 10.93
CA ILE A 284 -8.28 5.59 9.94
C ILE A 284 -9.67 5.72 9.33
N LEU A 285 -10.72 5.86 10.14
CA LEU A 285 -12.11 5.98 9.67
C LEU A 285 -12.30 7.19 8.75
N LEU A 286 -11.72 8.34 9.11
CA LEU A 286 -11.78 9.56 8.30
C LEU A 286 -11.02 9.40 6.97
N GLN A 287 -9.84 8.76 7.00
CA GLN A 287 -9.09 8.50 5.77
C GLN A 287 -9.84 7.51 4.86
N LEU A 288 -10.51 6.51 5.43
CA LEU A 288 -11.38 5.60 4.68
C LEU A 288 -12.57 6.35 4.05
N GLU A 289 -13.21 7.26 4.79
CA GLU A 289 -14.31 8.08 4.24
C GLU A 289 -13.85 8.93 3.06
N LYS A 290 -12.73 9.66 3.22
CA LYS A 290 -12.14 10.47 2.15
C LYS A 290 -11.80 9.62 0.92
N TYR A 291 -11.23 8.43 1.15
CA TYR A 291 -10.94 7.48 0.08
C TYR A 291 -12.21 7.03 -0.66
N ILE A 292 -13.28 6.67 0.06
CA ILE A 292 -14.55 6.24 -0.55
C ILE A 292 -15.16 7.39 -1.36
N GLN A 293 -15.13 8.61 -0.85
CA GLN A 293 -15.64 9.78 -1.56
C GLN A 293 -14.83 10.07 -2.85
N ALA A 294 -13.50 10.00 -2.78
CA ALA A 294 -12.65 10.13 -3.94
C ALA A 294 -12.87 9.00 -4.97
N THR A 295 -13.13 7.78 -4.50
CA THR A 295 -13.47 6.64 -5.36
C THR A 295 -14.80 6.83 -6.09
N LYS A 296 -15.82 7.41 -5.43
CA LYS A 296 -17.09 7.77 -6.09
C LYS A 296 -16.89 8.82 -7.19
N ASN A 297 -16.04 9.82 -6.94
CA ASN A 297 -15.68 10.83 -7.94
C ASN A 297 -14.90 10.23 -9.12
N LEU A 298 -14.12 9.16 -8.89
CA LEU A 298 -13.43 8.41 -9.94
C LEU A 298 -14.39 7.57 -10.77
N LEU A 299 -15.36 6.91 -10.12
CA LEU A 299 -16.35 6.07 -10.79
C LEU A 299 -17.18 6.84 -11.83
N SER A 300 -17.50 8.11 -11.55
CA SER A 300 -18.28 8.96 -12.48
C SER A 300 -17.56 9.24 -13.81
N GLU A 301 -16.24 9.10 -13.88
CA GLU A 301 -15.47 9.23 -15.12
C GLU A 301 -15.35 7.91 -15.89
N VAL A 302 -15.40 6.78 -15.18
CA VAL A 302 -15.15 5.45 -15.74
C VAL A 302 -16.41 4.83 -16.35
N THR A 303 -17.60 5.38 -16.07
CA THR A 303 -18.94 4.82 -16.36
C THR A 303 -19.35 4.62 -17.81
N SER A 304 -18.52 5.00 -18.79
CA SER A 304 -18.87 4.95 -20.23
C SER A 304 -17.88 4.12 -21.05
N ASN A 305 -17.40 3.00 -20.52
CA ASN A 305 -16.32 2.24 -21.14
C ASN A 305 -16.79 0.94 -21.83
N ARG A 306 -16.21 0.60 -22.99
CA ARG A 306 -16.51 -0.64 -23.76
C ARG A 306 -15.42 -1.72 -23.64
N CYS A 307 -14.32 -1.43 -22.94
CA CYS A 307 -13.23 -2.40 -22.77
C CYS A 307 -13.52 -3.34 -21.59
N ARG A 308 -13.31 -4.65 -21.77
CA ARG A 308 -13.60 -5.69 -20.76
C ARG A 308 -12.98 -5.39 -19.39
N ILE A 309 -11.68 -5.05 -19.36
CA ILE A 309 -10.96 -4.78 -18.11
C ILE A 309 -11.47 -3.51 -17.39
N LEU A 310 -11.93 -2.50 -18.14
CA LEU A 310 -12.49 -1.27 -17.57
C LEU A 310 -13.90 -1.49 -17.03
N ILE A 311 -14.69 -2.36 -17.67
CA ILE A 311 -16.01 -2.78 -17.17
C ILE A 311 -15.85 -3.58 -15.87
N GLU A 312 -14.83 -4.45 -15.80
CA GLU A 312 -14.50 -5.20 -14.59
C GLU A 312 -14.10 -4.26 -13.44
N ILE A 313 -13.20 -3.31 -13.70
CA ILE A 313 -12.81 -2.27 -12.73
C ILE A 313 -14.05 -1.46 -12.30
N GLN A 314 -14.91 -1.04 -13.24
CA GLN A 314 -16.13 -0.32 -12.91
C GLN A 314 -17.05 -1.13 -12.00
N LYS A 315 -17.21 -2.43 -12.28
CA LYS A 315 -18.02 -3.33 -11.45
C LYS A 315 -17.44 -3.46 -10.03
N GLU A 316 -16.12 -3.62 -9.91
CA GLU A 316 -15.41 -3.70 -8.62
C GLU A 316 -15.57 -2.40 -7.81
N LEU A 317 -15.51 -1.23 -8.46
CA LEU A 317 -15.66 0.09 -7.82
C LEU A 317 -17.12 0.46 -7.50
N SER A 318 -18.09 -0.03 -8.28
CA SER A 318 -19.53 0.25 -8.09
C SER A 318 -20.20 -0.53 -6.95
N ASN A 319 -19.41 -1.25 -6.16
CA ASN A 319 -19.91 -2.18 -5.16
C ASN A 319 -20.76 -1.46 -4.07
N ALA A 320 -21.96 -1.97 -3.80
CA ALA A 320 -22.88 -1.44 -2.79
C ALA A 320 -22.23 -1.37 -1.40
N VAL A 321 -21.31 -2.29 -1.10
CA VAL A 321 -20.58 -2.38 0.18
C VAL A 321 -19.81 -1.09 0.49
N LEU A 322 -19.23 -0.40 -0.50
CA LEU A 322 -18.52 0.86 -0.25
C LEU A 322 -19.46 1.97 0.20
N SER A 323 -20.69 1.99 -0.34
CA SER A 323 -21.70 2.96 0.08
C SER A 323 -22.28 2.63 1.45
N GLU A 324 -22.39 1.34 1.80
CA GLU A 324 -22.78 0.92 3.15
C GLU A 324 -21.73 1.31 4.20
N ILE A 325 -20.43 1.08 3.92
CA ILE A 325 -19.33 1.51 4.78
C ILE A 325 -19.37 3.04 4.97
N GLN A 326 -19.57 3.80 3.88
CA GLN A 326 -19.71 5.25 3.99
C GLN A 326 -20.92 5.64 4.85
N GLY A 327 -22.06 4.97 4.70
CA GLY A 327 -23.24 5.21 5.54
C GLY A 327 -23.00 4.90 7.01
N LYS A 328 -22.26 3.82 7.33
CA LYS A 328 -21.86 3.47 8.71
C LYS A 328 -20.96 4.54 9.32
N ILE A 329 -19.98 5.03 8.56
CA ILE A 329 -19.06 6.09 9.01
C ILE A 329 -19.82 7.41 9.20
N GLN A 330 -20.56 7.86 8.18
CA GLN A 330 -21.33 9.11 8.22
C GLN A 330 -22.49 9.08 9.23
N GLY A 331 -23.00 7.91 9.58
CA GLY A 331 -24.02 7.77 10.62
C GLY A 331 -23.49 8.06 12.03
N LYS A 332 -22.20 7.78 12.30
CA LYS A 332 -21.62 7.83 13.65
C LYS A 332 -20.51 8.89 13.82
N VAL A 333 -19.83 9.32 12.77
CA VAL A 333 -18.67 10.23 12.81
C VAL A 333 -18.95 11.48 11.96
N TYR A 334 -18.53 12.65 12.44
CA TYR A 334 -18.56 13.89 11.66
C TYR A 334 -17.43 13.88 10.62
N ALA A 335 -17.77 14.23 9.37
CA ALA A 335 -16.76 14.67 8.42
C ALA A 335 -16.20 16.01 8.94
N LEU A 336 -14.95 16.01 9.41
CA LEU A 336 -14.28 17.17 10.03
C LEU A 336 -14.24 18.44 9.17
N GLU A 337 -14.60 18.36 7.88
CA GLU A 337 -14.55 19.49 6.94
C GLU A 337 -15.84 20.33 6.89
N THR A 338 -16.96 19.83 7.42
CA THR A 338 -18.28 20.51 7.29
C THR A 338 -18.73 21.35 8.49
N HIS A 339 -18.00 21.38 9.60
CA HIS A 339 -18.40 22.13 10.79
C HIS A 339 -17.36 23.16 11.19
N ALA A 340 -17.26 24.22 10.40
CA ALA A 340 -16.92 25.54 10.91
C ALA A 340 -18.16 26.20 11.56
N ASP A 341 -19.37 25.81 11.15
CA ASP A 341 -20.62 26.48 11.56
C ASP A 341 -21.24 25.90 12.85
N ASP A 342 -21.16 24.59 13.11
CA ASP A 342 -21.63 24.02 14.40
C ASP A 342 -20.59 24.17 15.54
N THR A 343 -19.43 24.77 15.23
CA THR A 343 -18.43 25.25 16.19
C THR A 343 -18.78 26.63 16.77
N GLU A 344 -20.06 26.99 16.86
CA GLU A 344 -20.54 28.15 17.64
C GLU A 344 -20.18 28.06 19.14
N CYS A 345 -19.65 26.92 19.61
CA CYS A 345 -19.09 26.81 20.96
C CYS A 345 -17.62 27.27 21.10
N LEU A 346 -16.98 27.75 20.03
CA LEU A 346 -15.58 28.23 20.05
C LEU A 346 -15.40 29.61 19.40
N SER A 347 -16.46 30.41 19.31
CA SER A 347 -16.36 31.80 18.86
C SER A 347 -16.22 32.75 20.04
N THR A 348 -15.00 32.97 20.52
CA THR A 348 -14.58 34.36 20.82
C THR A 348 -13.06 34.53 20.77
N GLU A 349 -12.68 35.65 20.20
CA GLU A 349 -11.33 36.17 19.96
C GLU A 349 -10.42 36.09 21.20
N MET A 350 -9.18 35.59 21.04
CA MET A 350 -7.92 36.28 21.40
C MET A 350 -6.71 35.32 21.55
N VAL A 351 -5.55 35.83 21.13
CA VAL A 351 -4.15 35.35 21.30
C VAL A 351 -3.72 34.12 20.48
N VAL A 352 -3.30 34.46 19.26
CA VAL A 352 -2.41 33.71 18.37
C VAL A 352 -1.10 33.39 19.09
N THR A 353 -0.84 32.11 19.39
CA THR A 353 0.46 31.42 19.15
C THR A 353 0.45 29.96 19.65
N ASN A 354 -0.34 29.60 20.66
CA ASN A 354 -0.34 28.24 21.25
C ASN A 354 -1.59 27.38 20.96
N VAL A 355 -2.55 27.90 20.18
CA VAL A 355 -3.87 27.28 19.94
C VAL A 355 -3.86 26.14 18.90
N LYS A 356 -2.84 26.05 18.03
CA LYS A 356 -2.81 25.02 16.96
C LYS A 356 -2.76 23.58 17.49
N GLN A 357 -2.18 23.33 18.67
CA GLN A 357 -2.18 22.00 19.30
C GLN A 357 -3.47 21.71 20.11
N ARG A 358 -4.09 22.75 20.68
CA ARG A 358 -5.39 22.65 21.38
C ARG A 358 -6.51 22.24 20.41
N ASN A 359 -6.57 22.85 19.23
CA ASN A 359 -7.68 22.63 18.29
C ASN A 359 -7.70 21.24 17.65
N ALA A 360 -6.55 20.60 17.41
CA ALA A 360 -6.51 19.27 16.80
C ALA A 360 -6.96 18.16 17.76
N THR A 361 -6.61 18.27 19.04
CA THR A 361 -6.98 17.30 20.07
C THR A 361 -8.45 17.45 20.45
N THR A 362 -8.92 18.70 20.62
CA THR A 362 -10.32 19.00 20.91
C THR A 362 -11.25 18.69 19.72
N SER A 363 -10.86 18.99 18.47
CA SER A 363 -11.68 18.61 17.30
C SER A 363 -11.82 17.09 17.11
N ARG A 364 -10.79 16.30 17.49
CA ARG A 364 -10.84 14.83 17.49
C ARG A 364 -11.63 14.26 18.66
N LEU A 365 -11.66 14.95 19.80
CA LEU A 365 -12.59 14.65 20.89
C LEU A 365 -14.03 14.70 20.36
N TYR A 366 -14.43 15.70 19.57
CA TYR A 366 -15.78 15.82 18.98
C TYR A 366 -16.03 14.96 17.72
N ALA A 367 -15.21 13.95 17.43
CA ALA A 367 -15.34 13.18 16.19
C ALA A 367 -16.69 12.43 16.04
N VAL A 368 -17.28 11.94 17.12
CA VAL A 368 -18.58 11.24 17.09
C VAL A 368 -19.74 12.23 16.98
N LYS A 369 -20.79 11.89 16.22
CA LYS A 369 -21.96 12.78 16.05
C LYS A 369 -22.66 13.12 17.37
N ALA A 370 -23.11 14.37 17.53
CA ALA A 370 -24.00 14.74 18.63
C ALA A 370 -25.32 13.96 18.52
N GLU A 371 -25.99 13.76 19.65
CA GLU A 371 -27.25 13.01 19.79
C GLU A 371 -27.14 11.49 19.54
N PHE A 372 -25.95 10.99 19.23
CA PHE A 372 -25.71 9.55 19.06
C PHE A 372 -25.68 8.81 20.41
N ASN A 373 -25.12 9.45 21.44
CA ASN A 373 -25.05 8.87 22.78
C ASN A 373 -25.25 9.97 23.83
N HIS A 374 -26.37 9.89 24.55
CA HIS A 374 -26.73 10.87 25.58
C HIS A 374 -25.68 11.01 26.68
N LEU A 375 -24.98 9.94 27.07
CA LEU A 375 -23.91 10.01 28.07
C LEU A 375 -22.71 10.80 27.54
N LEU A 376 -22.43 10.66 26.24
CA LEU A 376 -21.36 11.37 25.57
C LEU A 376 -21.70 12.86 25.43
N ASP A 377 -22.94 13.19 25.11
CA ASP A 377 -23.40 14.59 25.00
C ASP A 377 -23.48 15.29 26.37
N VAL A 378 -23.90 14.57 27.41
CA VAL A 378 -23.82 15.06 28.80
C VAL A 378 -22.37 15.35 29.16
N ALA A 379 -21.45 14.43 28.86
CA ALA A 379 -20.03 14.64 29.11
C ALA A 379 -19.44 15.83 28.33
N ARG A 380 -19.87 16.06 27.07
CA ARG A 380 -19.49 17.26 26.27
C ARG A 380 -19.98 18.54 26.92
N LYS A 381 -21.25 18.55 27.32
CA LYS A 381 -21.88 19.71 27.95
C LYS A 381 -21.18 20.04 29.27
N THR A 382 -20.93 19.05 30.12
CA THR A 382 -20.22 19.27 31.39
C THR A 382 -18.77 19.66 31.16
N TYR A 383 -18.10 19.12 30.15
CA TYR A 383 -16.73 19.55 29.80
C TYR A 383 -16.70 21.01 29.33
N LYS A 384 -17.68 21.43 28.52
CA LYS A 384 -17.84 22.82 28.09
C LYS A 384 -18.11 23.74 29.28
N GLU A 385 -19.08 23.40 30.13
CA GLU A 385 -19.41 24.16 31.34
C GLU A 385 -18.19 24.30 32.26
N ASN A 386 -17.40 23.24 32.42
CA ASN A 386 -16.17 23.29 33.21
C ASN A 386 -15.08 24.18 32.58
N LEU A 387 -14.95 24.19 31.25
CA LEU A 387 -14.04 25.10 30.56
C LEU A 387 -14.49 26.55 30.72
N ASP A 388 -15.79 26.83 30.54
CA ASP A 388 -16.37 28.16 30.72
C ASP A 388 -16.14 28.66 32.17
N ASP A 389 -16.28 27.78 33.16
CA ASP A 389 -16.00 28.04 34.57
C ASP A 389 -14.52 28.36 34.84
N ILE A 390 -13.59 27.64 34.18
CA ILE A 390 -12.15 27.90 34.29
C ILE A 390 -11.82 29.26 33.65
N GLU A 391 -12.33 29.54 32.45
CA GLU A 391 -12.17 30.84 31.78
C GLU A 391 -12.76 32.00 32.58
N GLN A 392 -13.86 31.77 33.30
CA GLN A 392 -14.42 32.78 34.20
C GLN A 392 -13.50 33.03 35.40
N LEU A 393 -12.95 31.99 36.02
CA LEU A 393 -11.96 32.13 37.09
C LEU A 393 -10.72 32.89 36.58
N GLU A 394 -10.25 32.61 35.36
CA GLU A 394 -9.14 33.35 34.75
C GLU A 394 -9.43 34.85 34.68
N ARG A 395 -10.60 35.25 34.18
CA ARG A 395 -11.03 36.65 34.11
C ARG A 395 -11.16 37.30 35.49
N ASP A 396 -11.68 36.56 36.47
CA ASP A 396 -11.81 37.05 37.85
C ASP A 396 -10.42 37.27 38.48
N PHE A 397 -9.47 36.36 38.23
CA PHE A 397 -8.07 36.50 38.66
C PHE A 397 -7.36 37.68 38.00
N GLU A 398 -7.52 37.87 36.69
CA GLU A 398 -7.00 39.03 35.96
C GLU A 398 -7.57 40.34 36.52
N GLY A 399 -8.87 40.36 36.84
CA GLY A 399 -9.54 41.52 37.44
C GLY A 399 -9.05 41.86 38.86
N MET A 400 -8.73 40.86 39.68
CA MET A 400 -8.24 41.06 41.05
C MET A 400 -6.79 41.58 41.10
N TYR A 401 -5.96 41.21 40.12
CA TYR A 401 -4.54 41.60 40.05
C TYR A 401 -4.26 42.65 38.96
N ALA A 402 -5.24 43.48 38.63
CA ALA A 402 -5.14 44.57 37.67
C ALA A 402 -4.13 45.66 38.11
N GLY A 403 -2.84 45.37 37.90
CA GLY A 403 -1.71 46.24 38.19
C GLY A 403 -0.39 45.49 38.08
N ASP A 404 0.28 45.62 36.94
CA ASP A 404 1.68 45.24 36.66
C ASP A 404 2.08 43.75 36.48
N GLN A 405 1.17 42.78 36.45
CA GLN A 405 1.53 41.36 36.25
C GLN A 405 0.74 40.71 35.11
N THR A 406 1.43 40.03 34.21
CA THR A 406 0.79 39.23 33.14
C THR A 406 0.52 37.84 33.70
N VAL A 407 -0.75 37.52 33.93
CA VAL A 407 -1.19 36.17 34.28
C VAL A 407 -1.47 35.45 32.96
N ASP A 408 -0.77 34.35 32.70
CA ASP A 408 -0.96 33.54 31.49
C ASP A 408 -1.33 32.12 31.93
N VAL A 409 -2.50 31.61 31.56
CA VAL A 409 -2.82 30.21 31.84
C VAL A 409 -2.15 29.30 30.82
N LEU A 410 -1.13 28.60 31.28
CA LEU A 410 -0.44 27.56 30.52
C LEU A 410 -1.04 26.20 30.84
N ASN A 411 -1.70 25.62 29.84
CA ASN A 411 -2.01 24.19 29.83
C ASN A 411 -0.67 23.46 29.64
N ILE A 412 -0.06 23.02 30.73
CA ILE A 412 1.13 22.17 30.65
C ILE A 412 0.62 20.85 30.09
N GLY A 413 1.20 20.41 28.97
CA GLY A 413 0.77 19.19 28.28
C GLY A 413 0.48 18.05 29.25
N THR A 414 -0.63 17.36 28.98
CA THR A 414 -1.33 16.35 29.79
C THR A 414 -2.08 16.89 31.00
N GLU A 415 -3.33 17.28 30.73
CA GLU A 415 -4.50 17.15 31.62
C GLU A 415 -4.53 17.93 32.94
N GLN A 416 -3.47 18.66 33.31
CA GLN A 416 -3.48 19.50 34.52
C GLN A 416 -3.72 20.98 34.18
N HIS A 417 -4.81 21.54 34.73
CA HIS A 417 -5.08 22.98 34.67
C HIS A 417 -4.34 23.70 35.80
N SER A 418 -3.25 24.41 35.48
CA SER A 418 -2.49 25.22 36.45
C SER A 418 -2.46 26.69 36.02
N LEU A 419 -2.69 27.62 36.95
CA LEU A 419 -2.50 29.05 36.69
C LEU A 419 -0.98 29.35 36.72
N GLN A 420 -0.46 30.00 35.68
CA GLN A 420 0.92 30.52 35.69
C GLN A 420 0.90 32.04 35.76
N CYS A 421 1.69 32.61 36.67
CA CYS A 421 1.80 34.05 36.83
C CYS A 421 3.21 34.48 36.41
N ARG A 422 3.30 35.45 35.50
CA ARG A 422 4.57 35.98 35.01
C ARG A 422 4.84 37.32 35.68
N LEU A 423 5.82 37.31 36.59
CA LEU A 423 6.33 38.49 37.27
C LEU A 423 7.44 39.16 36.43
N GLU A 424 7.39 40.47 36.26
CA GLU A 424 8.52 41.26 35.71
C GLU A 424 9.59 41.54 36.78
N PRO A 425 10.87 41.77 36.41
CA PRO A 425 12.00 41.24 37.16
C PRO A 425 12.61 42.22 38.17
N VAL A 426 13.07 41.69 39.31
CA VAL A 426 14.34 42.12 39.91
C VAL A 426 15.38 41.05 39.54
N GLU A 427 16.12 41.36 38.48
CA GLU A 427 17.38 40.73 38.01
C GLU A 427 17.41 39.26 37.57
N ASN A 428 16.39 38.42 37.80
CA ASN A 428 16.33 37.07 37.20
C ASN A 428 14.91 36.67 36.79
N LYS A 429 14.73 36.22 35.54
CA LYS A 429 13.44 35.75 34.99
C LYS A 429 13.04 34.42 35.63
N PHE A 430 12.36 34.45 36.78
CA PHE A 430 11.72 33.27 37.36
C PHE A 430 10.27 33.16 36.86
N ARG A 431 9.88 31.98 36.39
CA ARG A 431 8.49 31.64 36.06
C ARG A 431 7.92 30.84 37.24
N LEU A 432 6.87 31.36 37.89
CA LEU A 432 6.21 30.70 39.02
C LEU A 432 4.89 30.09 38.54
N THR A 433 4.73 28.79 38.74
CA THR A 433 3.45 28.10 38.55
C THR A 433 2.75 28.08 39.89
N LEU A 434 1.55 28.66 39.98
CA LEU A 434 0.78 28.77 41.20
C LEU A 434 -0.51 27.97 41.02
N THR A 435 -0.66 26.85 41.70
CA THR A 435 -1.90 26.08 41.70
C THR A 435 -2.82 26.63 42.79
N ASN A 436 -3.95 27.23 42.39
CA ASN A 436 -4.99 27.63 43.33
C ASN A 436 -5.85 26.40 43.69
N GLN A 437 -6.17 26.21 44.97
CA GLN A 437 -7.01 25.09 45.44
C GLN A 437 -8.40 25.08 44.80
N GLU A 438 -8.97 26.25 44.46
CA GLU A 438 -10.26 26.32 43.77
C GLU A 438 -10.17 25.88 42.30
N VAL A 439 -9.03 26.15 41.65
CA VAL A 439 -8.77 25.69 40.28
C VAL A 439 -8.48 24.18 40.27
N ASP A 440 -7.69 23.67 41.21
CA ASP A 440 -7.47 22.23 41.38
C ASP A 440 -8.79 21.49 41.69
N GLY A 441 -9.63 22.07 42.54
CA GLY A 441 -10.93 21.50 42.90
C GLY A 441 -11.92 21.39 41.74
N LYS A 442 -11.89 22.33 40.79
CA LYS A 442 -12.68 22.29 39.54
C LYS A 442 -12.00 21.50 38.41
N ALA A 443 -10.66 21.42 38.41
CA ALA A 443 -9.89 20.66 37.44
C ALA A 443 -10.05 19.14 37.63
N LEU A 444 -10.10 18.65 38.87
CA LEU A 444 -10.23 17.21 39.17
C LEU A 444 -11.52 16.57 38.58
N PRO A 445 -12.72 17.16 38.74
CA PRO A 445 -13.93 16.71 38.04
C PRO A 445 -13.78 16.72 36.52
N SER A 446 -13.12 17.73 35.96
CA SER A 446 -12.91 17.85 34.51
C SER A 446 -12.02 16.73 33.97
N GLU A 447 -10.96 16.35 34.70
CA GLU A 447 -10.09 15.21 34.36
C GLU A 447 -10.87 13.89 34.38
N CYS A 448 -11.66 13.64 35.42
CA CYS A 448 -12.47 12.43 35.55
C CYS A 448 -13.49 12.30 34.41
N ILE A 449 -14.16 13.39 34.06
CA ILE A 449 -15.13 13.44 32.97
C ILE A 449 -14.42 13.26 31.62
N ASN A 450 -13.23 13.84 31.43
CA ASN A 450 -12.46 13.69 30.20
C ASN A 450 -11.99 12.24 30.00
N VAL A 451 -11.52 11.58 31.06
CA VAL A 451 -11.16 10.15 30.99
C VAL A 451 -12.39 9.29 30.65
N GLN A 452 -13.53 9.53 31.30
CA GLN A 452 -14.77 8.79 31.02
C GLN A 452 -15.29 9.06 29.60
N TYR A 453 -15.21 10.31 29.14
CA TYR A 453 -15.54 10.72 27.78
C TYR A 453 -14.70 9.98 26.76
N LYS A 454 -13.37 10.01 26.94
CA LYS A 454 -12.41 9.36 26.04
C LYS A 454 -12.64 7.85 25.98
N LYS A 455 -12.98 7.23 27.11
CA LYS A 455 -13.34 5.81 27.18
C LYS A 455 -14.61 5.50 26.40
N ASN A 456 -15.71 6.22 26.65
CA ASN A 456 -16.99 6.02 25.96
C ASN A 456 -16.86 6.27 24.44
N ASN A 457 -16.13 7.33 24.07
CA ASN A 457 -15.82 7.65 22.68
C ASN A 457 -15.00 6.52 22.02
N GLY A 458 -14.00 6.00 22.73
CA GLY A 458 -13.17 4.89 22.28
C GLY A 458 -13.98 3.61 22.06
N GLU A 459 -14.93 3.28 22.94
CA GLU A 459 -15.81 2.12 22.77
C GLU A 459 -16.67 2.23 21.50
N ILE A 460 -17.31 3.39 21.27
CA ILE A 460 -18.12 3.64 20.07
C ILE A 460 -17.29 3.55 18.79
N VAL A 461 -16.10 4.18 18.78
CA VAL A 461 -15.19 4.14 17.63
C VAL A 461 -14.69 2.73 17.37
N THR A 462 -14.44 1.96 18.42
CA THR A 462 -14.03 0.55 18.31
C THR A 462 -15.13 -0.32 17.71
N GLU A 463 -16.36 -0.16 18.17
CA GLU A 463 -17.52 -0.87 17.62
C GLU A 463 -17.77 -0.50 16.15
N LEU A 464 -17.66 0.79 15.82
CA LEU A 464 -17.76 1.25 14.44
C LEU A 464 -16.65 0.65 13.56
N LEU A 465 -15.40 0.68 14.02
CA LEU A 465 -14.30 0.09 13.27
C LEU A 465 -14.50 -1.41 13.06
N ALA A 466 -14.96 -2.14 14.08
CA ALA A 466 -15.31 -3.56 13.96
C ALA A 466 -16.40 -3.79 12.90
N SER A 467 -17.42 -2.92 12.85
CA SER A 467 -18.47 -2.99 11.82
C SER A 467 -17.96 -2.71 10.40
N VAL A 468 -16.94 -1.84 10.24
CA VAL A 468 -16.29 -1.58 8.95
C VAL A 468 -15.38 -2.74 8.55
N VAL A 469 -14.66 -3.33 9.52
CA VAL A 469 -13.80 -4.51 9.30
C VAL A 469 -14.62 -5.72 8.86
N ALA A 470 -15.87 -5.87 9.32
CA ALA A 470 -16.76 -6.92 8.83
C ALA A 470 -17.02 -6.83 7.32
N ASP A 471 -17.00 -5.62 6.73
CA ASP A 471 -17.25 -5.36 5.31
C ASP A 471 -15.97 -5.13 4.49
N ILE A 472 -14.80 -5.47 5.05
CA ILE A 472 -13.50 -5.08 4.50
C ILE A 472 -13.21 -5.63 3.09
N ARG A 473 -13.94 -6.68 2.69
CA ARG A 473 -13.90 -7.24 1.33
C ARG A 473 -14.13 -6.17 0.26
N GLY A 474 -15.02 -5.21 0.52
CA GLY A 474 -15.27 -4.09 -0.40
C GLY A 474 -14.04 -3.22 -0.62
N LEU A 475 -13.27 -2.98 0.46
CA LEU A 475 -12.07 -2.16 0.43
C LEU A 475 -10.92 -2.86 -0.33
N TYR A 476 -10.66 -4.14 -0.08
CA TYR A 476 -9.64 -4.88 -0.85
C TYR A 476 -9.91 -4.89 -2.36
N ARG A 477 -11.18 -5.12 -2.75
CA ARG A 477 -11.59 -5.07 -4.16
C ARG A 477 -11.39 -3.68 -4.78
N SER A 478 -11.70 -2.63 -4.03
CA SER A 478 -11.45 -1.25 -4.45
C SER A 478 -9.96 -1.00 -4.63
N SER A 479 -9.12 -1.45 -3.70
CA SER A 479 -7.65 -1.32 -3.78
C SER A 479 -7.10 -1.95 -5.07
N ASP A 480 -7.46 -3.21 -5.33
CA ASP A 480 -7.06 -3.94 -6.54
C ASP A 480 -7.54 -3.24 -7.82
N ALA A 481 -8.79 -2.77 -7.85
CA ALA A 481 -9.38 -2.08 -8.99
C ALA A 481 -8.68 -0.75 -9.31
N ILE A 482 -8.40 0.06 -8.27
CA ILE A 482 -7.68 1.33 -8.41
C ILE A 482 -6.23 1.09 -8.85
N ALA A 483 -5.55 0.09 -8.28
CA ALA A 483 -4.19 -0.27 -8.68
C ALA A 483 -4.13 -0.66 -10.17
N LYS A 484 -5.06 -1.50 -10.65
CA LYS A 484 -5.16 -1.86 -12.07
C LYS A 484 -5.41 -0.63 -12.94
N LEU A 485 -6.34 0.25 -12.55
CA LEU A 485 -6.67 1.46 -13.31
C LEU A 485 -5.48 2.43 -13.41
N ASP A 486 -4.75 2.62 -12.31
CA ASP A 486 -3.58 3.50 -12.24
C ASP A 486 -2.44 3.00 -13.15
N VAL A 487 -2.17 1.68 -13.15
CA VAL A 487 -1.21 1.07 -14.08
C VAL A 487 -1.65 1.26 -15.54
N LEU A 488 -2.94 1.09 -15.85
CA LEU A 488 -3.45 1.32 -17.21
C LEU A 488 -3.34 2.79 -17.62
N ALA A 489 -3.65 3.73 -16.72
CA ALA A 489 -3.51 5.17 -16.97
C ALA A 489 -2.04 5.57 -17.15
N CYS A 490 -1.14 4.94 -16.40
CA CYS A 490 0.31 5.07 -16.53
C CYS A 490 0.79 4.58 -17.91
N PHE A 491 0.31 3.42 -18.37
CA PHE A 491 0.63 2.91 -19.70
C PHE A 491 0.04 3.76 -20.82
N ALA A 492 -1.18 4.28 -20.66
CA ALA A 492 -1.82 5.18 -21.63
C ALA A 492 -1.05 6.49 -21.85
N GLU A 493 -0.39 7.03 -20.82
CA GLU A 493 0.47 8.21 -20.96
C GLU A 493 1.74 7.92 -21.76
N LEU A 494 2.30 6.71 -21.63
CA LEU A 494 3.57 6.32 -22.25
C LEU A 494 3.41 5.68 -23.63
N ALA A 495 2.19 5.25 -23.98
CA ALA A 495 1.89 4.42 -25.13
C ALA A 495 2.03 5.17 -26.47
N SER A 496 2.88 4.66 -27.36
CA SER A 496 3.05 5.17 -28.74
C SER A 496 2.57 4.19 -29.84
N PHE A 497 3.03 2.93 -29.84
CA PHE A 497 2.74 1.92 -30.87
C PHE A 497 2.41 0.51 -30.34
N ARG A 498 1.33 -0.14 -30.82
CA ARG A 498 0.91 -1.48 -30.36
C ARG A 498 1.80 -2.59 -30.90
N PRO A 499 2.41 -3.44 -30.06
CA PRO A 499 3.10 -4.63 -30.56
C PRO A 499 2.10 -5.66 -31.10
N GLU A 500 2.46 -6.33 -32.19
CA GLU A 500 1.78 -7.52 -32.68
C GLU A 500 2.49 -8.77 -32.15
N PHE A 501 1.72 -9.71 -31.60
CA PHE A 501 2.27 -10.97 -31.09
C PHE A 501 2.22 -12.04 -32.17
N SER A 502 3.41 -12.48 -32.58
CA SER A 502 3.65 -13.59 -33.51
C SER A 502 4.76 -14.50 -32.97
N ASP A 503 5.13 -15.54 -33.73
CA ASP A 503 6.26 -16.43 -33.42
C ASP A 503 7.63 -15.81 -33.74
N THR A 504 7.66 -14.51 -34.08
CA THR A 504 8.86 -13.79 -34.53
C THR A 504 9.08 -12.52 -33.71
N ILE A 505 10.36 -12.20 -33.47
CA ILE A 505 10.75 -10.92 -32.87
C ILE A 505 11.23 -10.02 -34.01
N ALA A 506 10.41 -9.05 -34.39
CA ALA A 506 10.75 -8.04 -35.37
C ALA A 506 10.56 -6.65 -34.74
N VAL A 507 11.66 -5.90 -34.59
CA VAL A 507 11.63 -4.51 -34.13
C VAL A 507 12.40 -3.67 -35.14
N LYS A 508 11.71 -2.73 -35.77
CA LYS A 508 12.32 -1.73 -36.66
C LYS A 508 12.66 -0.48 -35.88
N ALA A 509 13.87 0.04 -36.05
CA ALA A 509 14.39 1.25 -35.42
C ALA A 509 14.17 1.28 -33.89
N GLY A 510 14.37 0.15 -33.21
CA GLY A 510 14.23 0.07 -31.76
C GLY A 510 15.30 0.91 -31.06
N ARG A 511 14.96 1.56 -29.95
CA ARG A 511 15.91 2.27 -29.08
C ARG A 511 15.95 1.66 -27.70
N HIS A 512 17.06 1.84 -27.00
CA HIS A 512 17.20 1.38 -25.62
C HIS A 512 16.37 2.28 -24.69
N PRO A 513 15.31 1.79 -24.02
CA PRO A 513 14.33 2.65 -23.32
C PRO A 513 14.94 3.55 -22.24
N ILE A 514 15.88 3.02 -21.45
CA ILE A 514 16.52 3.78 -20.36
C ILE A 514 17.48 4.84 -20.93
N LEU A 515 18.33 4.46 -21.88
CA LEU A 515 19.35 5.36 -22.45
C LEU A 515 18.75 6.49 -23.27
N ASP A 516 17.68 6.20 -24.04
CA ASP A 516 16.97 7.21 -24.83
C ASP A 516 16.40 8.33 -23.94
N GLN A 517 16.00 8.02 -22.70
CA GLN A 517 15.59 9.03 -21.73
C GLN A 517 16.79 9.79 -21.13
N THR A 518 17.87 9.09 -20.77
CA THR A 518 19.00 9.72 -20.07
C THR A 518 19.89 10.57 -20.97
N LEU A 519 20.07 10.18 -22.24
CA LEU A 519 20.93 10.87 -23.20
C LEU A 519 20.20 12.03 -23.91
N GLY A 520 18.86 12.03 -23.91
CA GLY A 520 18.06 13.01 -24.64
C GLY A 520 17.69 12.55 -26.05
N SER A 521 16.67 13.18 -26.63
CA SER A 521 16.13 12.81 -27.94
C SER A 521 17.16 13.01 -29.05
N GLY A 522 17.53 11.92 -29.73
CA GLY A 522 18.38 11.94 -30.94
C GLY A 522 19.77 11.35 -30.74
N ASP A 523 20.24 11.21 -29.51
CA ASP A 523 21.59 10.71 -29.22
C ASP A 523 21.65 9.17 -29.10
N CYS A 524 20.52 8.51 -28.81
CA CYS A 524 20.43 7.06 -28.82
C CYS A 524 20.17 6.56 -30.25
N VAL A 525 21.18 5.98 -30.88
CA VAL A 525 21.08 5.41 -32.24
C VAL A 525 20.09 4.22 -32.24
N PRO A 526 19.06 4.23 -33.11
CA PRO A 526 18.12 3.12 -33.24
C PRO A 526 18.74 1.93 -33.98
N ASN A 527 18.33 0.72 -33.60
CA ASN A 527 18.79 -0.54 -34.19
C ASN A 527 17.60 -1.42 -34.59
N ASP A 528 17.73 -2.10 -35.72
CA ASP A 528 16.79 -3.13 -36.15
C ASP A 528 17.10 -4.46 -35.45
N ILE A 529 16.05 -5.18 -35.05
CA ILE A 529 16.13 -6.48 -34.40
C ILE A 529 15.23 -7.43 -35.18
N TYR A 530 15.79 -8.56 -35.60
CA TYR A 530 15.03 -9.58 -36.32
C TYR A 530 15.46 -10.98 -35.87
N ALA A 531 14.57 -11.73 -35.24
CA ALA A 531 14.80 -13.11 -34.83
C ALA A 531 13.58 -13.98 -35.19
N VAL A 532 13.84 -15.09 -35.89
CA VAL A 532 12.82 -16.02 -36.39
C VAL A 532 13.27 -17.44 -36.11
N GLN A 533 12.34 -18.28 -35.66
CA GLN A 533 12.58 -19.70 -35.43
C GLN A 533 13.07 -20.39 -36.72
N GLY A 534 14.16 -21.15 -36.63
CA GLY A 534 14.72 -21.93 -37.75
C GLY A 534 15.72 -21.18 -38.65
N HIS A 535 15.55 -19.88 -38.88
CA HIS A 535 16.44 -19.11 -39.77
C HIS A 535 17.38 -18.13 -39.06
N ALA A 536 16.94 -17.51 -37.95
CA ALA A 536 17.69 -16.46 -37.25
C ALA A 536 17.52 -16.54 -35.72
N SER A 537 17.50 -17.77 -35.19
CA SER A 537 17.30 -18.02 -33.74
C SER A 537 18.56 -17.80 -32.90
N PHE A 538 19.74 -17.78 -33.52
CA PHE A 538 21.01 -17.52 -32.85
C PHE A 538 21.79 -16.47 -33.63
N GLN A 539 22.23 -15.41 -32.96
CA GLN A 539 22.91 -14.28 -33.57
C GLN A 539 24.27 -14.06 -32.94
N LEU A 540 25.30 -13.95 -33.78
CA LEU A 540 26.66 -13.70 -33.35
C LEU A 540 27.00 -12.21 -33.56
N ILE A 541 27.16 -11.48 -32.45
CA ILE A 541 27.41 -10.03 -32.46
C ILE A 541 28.89 -9.78 -32.17
N GLN A 542 29.61 -9.27 -33.16
CA GLN A 542 31.02 -8.90 -33.05
C GLN A 542 31.22 -7.39 -33.20
N GLY A 543 32.29 -6.86 -32.60
CA GLY A 543 32.63 -5.44 -32.68
C GLY A 543 33.66 -5.03 -31.62
N PRO A 544 34.24 -3.83 -31.71
CA PRO A 544 35.22 -3.34 -30.74
C PRO A 544 34.58 -3.06 -29.36
N ASN A 545 35.41 -2.91 -28.32
CA ASN A 545 34.91 -2.45 -27.02
C ASN A 545 34.26 -1.07 -27.16
N MET A 546 33.24 -0.80 -26.36
CA MET A 546 32.43 0.44 -26.40
C MET A 546 31.57 0.65 -27.67
N SER A 547 31.48 -0.33 -28.57
CA SER A 547 30.61 -0.24 -29.76
C SER A 547 29.11 -0.44 -29.48
N GLY A 548 28.69 -0.47 -28.21
CA GLY A 548 27.27 -0.65 -27.84
C GLY A 548 26.74 -2.09 -27.88
N LYS A 549 27.58 -3.13 -28.00
CA LYS A 549 27.11 -4.55 -28.06
C LYS A 549 26.23 -4.94 -26.87
N SER A 550 26.70 -4.67 -25.65
CA SER A 550 25.95 -4.99 -24.43
C SER A 550 24.67 -4.15 -24.33
N THR A 551 24.72 -2.91 -24.80
CA THR A 551 23.55 -2.02 -24.89
C THR A 551 22.50 -2.60 -25.82
N PHE A 552 22.89 -3.08 -27.00
CA PHE A 552 21.97 -3.71 -27.94
C PHE A 552 21.31 -4.97 -27.36
N LEU A 553 22.08 -5.85 -26.70
CA LEU A 553 21.52 -7.05 -26.05
C LEU A 553 20.52 -6.70 -24.94
N ARG A 554 20.85 -5.72 -24.09
CA ARG A 554 19.94 -5.25 -23.03
C ARG A 554 18.69 -4.60 -23.61
N GLN A 555 18.83 -3.85 -24.70
CA GLN A 555 17.71 -3.25 -25.42
C GLN A 555 16.69 -4.31 -25.88
N VAL A 556 17.14 -5.42 -26.47
CA VAL A 556 16.25 -6.51 -26.91
C VAL A 556 15.44 -7.06 -25.72
N GLY A 557 16.10 -7.32 -24.59
CA GLY A 557 15.45 -7.80 -23.37
C GLY A 557 14.43 -6.81 -22.81
N LEU A 558 14.80 -5.53 -22.71
CA LEU A 558 13.91 -4.46 -22.22
C LEU A 558 12.66 -4.27 -23.08
N LEU A 559 12.82 -4.26 -24.40
CA LEU A 559 11.70 -4.11 -25.33
C LEU A 559 10.74 -5.32 -25.25
N THR A 560 11.28 -6.53 -25.07
CA THR A 560 10.48 -7.75 -24.89
C THR A 560 9.66 -7.68 -23.59
N VAL A 561 10.28 -7.26 -22.48
CA VAL A 561 9.59 -7.08 -21.20
C VAL A 561 8.49 -6.01 -21.32
N GLN A 562 8.76 -4.89 -21.96
CA GLN A 562 7.77 -3.84 -22.21
C GLN A 562 6.57 -4.36 -23.02
N ALA A 563 6.82 -5.08 -24.11
CA ALA A 563 5.76 -5.67 -24.92
C ALA A 563 4.83 -6.57 -24.08
N MET A 564 5.42 -7.46 -23.26
CA MET A 564 4.66 -8.38 -22.40
C MET A 564 3.91 -7.69 -21.24
N LEU A 565 4.35 -6.49 -20.83
CA LEU A 565 3.64 -5.70 -19.82
C LEU A 565 2.30 -5.16 -20.32
N GLY A 566 2.18 -4.91 -21.62
CA GLY A 566 1.09 -4.15 -22.20
C GLY A 566 1.42 -2.68 -22.48
N CYS A 567 2.67 -2.25 -22.26
CA CYS A 567 3.14 -0.87 -22.38
C CYS A 567 4.21 -0.76 -23.46
N TYR A 568 4.15 0.28 -24.29
CA TYR A 568 5.05 0.40 -25.43
C TYR A 568 5.43 1.85 -25.67
N ARG A 569 6.73 2.12 -25.73
CA ARG A 569 7.26 3.41 -26.13
C ARG A 569 8.36 3.18 -27.14
N LEU A 570 8.11 3.58 -28.37
CA LEU A 570 9.16 3.80 -29.37
C LEU A 570 9.31 5.31 -29.47
N SER A 571 10.55 5.78 -29.45
CA SER A 571 10.93 7.19 -29.44
C SER A 571 10.17 8.04 -30.45
N ASN A 572 9.86 9.27 -30.06
CA ASN A 572 9.16 10.32 -30.82
C ASN A 572 9.89 10.71 -32.12
N ASP A 573 9.79 9.89 -33.17
CA ASP A 573 9.95 10.36 -34.53
C ASP A 573 8.62 10.13 -35.27
N ASP A 574 7.84 11.21 -35.37
CA ASP A 574 6.60 11.34 -36.16
C ASP A 574 6.82 11.13 -37.68
N SER A 575 7.95 10.58 -38.10
CA SER A 575 8.40 10.45 -39.50
C SER A 575 8.53 9.02 -40.01
N LEU A 576 8.37 7.98 -39.17
CA LEU A 576 8.42 6.59 -39.64
C LEU A 576 7.03 6.10 -40.07
N ASP A 577 6.90 5.94 -41.40
CA ASP A 577 5.76 5.38 -42.11
C ASP A 577 4.97 4.32 -41.32
N ARG A 578 3.70 4.64 -41.07
CA ARG A 578 2.70 3.80 -40.38
C ARG A 578 2.34 2.48 -41.11
N ASN A 579 3.09 2.09 -42.13
CA ASN A 579 2.72 1.01 -43.05
C ASN A 579 3.58 -0.27 -42.95
N LEU A 580 4.63 -0.32 -42.12
CA LEU A 580 5.63 -1.39 -42.24
C LEU A 580 6.17 -1.96 -40.91
N THR A 581 5.34 -2.08 -39.89
CA THR A 581 5.59 -2.99 -38.77
C THR A 581 4.50 -4.07 -38.76
N LYS A 582 4.81 -5.19 -39.41
CA LYS A 582 4.12 -6.48 -39.30
C LYS A 582 4.90 -7.37 -38.34
#